data_AF-A0A443NYF2-F1
#
_entry.id   AF-A0A443NYF2-F1
#
_cell.length_a   1.000
_cell.length_b   1.000
_cell.length_c   1.000
_cell.angle_alpha   90.00
_cell.angle_beta   90.00
_cell.angle_gamma   90.00
#
_symmetry.space_group_name_H-M   'P 1'
#
loop_
_entity.id
_entity.type
_entity.pdbx_description
1 polymer ?
#
loop_
_entity_poly.entity_id
_entity_poly.type
_entity_poly.pdbx_seq_one_letter_code
_entity_poly.pdbx_strand_id
1 'polypeptide(L)'
;MDFSQSNLSLGFHTHSSLPNPHAIESASAPVADDSISFQIVSNLRDPSHTLRSIPLQLLEPENSHNTTASAAATDPIDDEVERPEEEQFSILGYPMCLKRRRDCESSSSSSSSCFNPPKHISIELEARRAVVRSWANQPLSVADPDVHEIMEKEKVRQFRGIELIASENFVCRAVMEALGSHLTNKYSEGMPGARYYGGNQYIDQIETLCWERALAAFHLDPENWGVNVQPYSCTSANFAVYTGLLLPKDRIMGLDSPSGGHLSHGYYTPSGKKVSGASIFFESFPYKVNPVTGYIDYDKLEERALDYRPKILICGGSSYPREWDYARFRQIADKCGAVLMCDMAHISGLVAAKECLSPFDYCDIVTSTTHKSLRGPRGGIIFYRKGKRLRKRMSLCQGEENDHFDFEDRINFAVFPSLQGGPHNNHIAALAIALKQVATPEYKAYMQQVKKNAQTLASALLRRKCRLVTGGTDNHLLLWDLRTLGLTGKNFEKVCEICQITLNKSAIFGDNGAISPGGVRIGTPAMTSRGCLEGDFETIADFLLRAAQIASIVQKEHGKLQKDFLKGLQNNKDIVELRNRVENFASQFAMPALDC
;
A
#
# COMPACT_ATOMS: atom_id res chain seq x y z
N MET A 1 33.78 35.31 -44.83
CA MET A 1 32.61 34.59 -45.37
C MET A 1 33.12 33.48 -46.26
N ASP A 2 32.27 32.50 -46.55
CA ASP A 2 32.56 31.25 -47.27
C ASP A 2 33.56 30.30 -46.59
N PHE A 3 33.20 29.02 -46.51
CA PHE A 3 33.84 27.98 -47.34
C PHE A 3 32.87 26.79 -47.51
N SER A 4 33.20 25.90 -48.46
CA SER A 4 32.24 25.07 -49.18
C SER A 4 31.98 23.66 -48.63
N GLN A 5 30.86 23.10 -49.08
CA GLN A 5 30.61 21.66 -49.31
C GLN A 5 31.79 20.95 -50.03
N SER A 6 31.97 19.61 -50.02
CA SER A 6 31.31 18.46 -49.33
C SER A 6 32.08 17.13 -49.60
N ASN A 7 31.58 15.99 -49.06
CA ASN A 7 31.56 14.62 -49.64
C ASN A 7 32.43 13.44 -49.08
N LEU A 8 31.73 12.30 -48.96
CA LEU A 8 32.11 10.87 -49.19
C LEU A 8 32.93 10.01 -48.17
N SER A 9 32.18 9.31 -47.30
CA SER A 9 31.89 7.84 -47.33
C SER A 9 32.94 6.71 -47.07
N LEU A 10 32.58 5.86 -46.07
CA LEU A 10 32.75 4.38 -45.92
C LEU A 10 34.13 3.68 -45.84
N GLY A 11 34.24 2.74 -44.86
CA GLY A 11 35.24 1.66 -44.82
C GLY A 11 35.29 0.91 -43.46
N PHE A 12 35.25 -0.43 -43.46
CA PHE A 12 35.42 -1.32 -42.28
C PHE A 12 36.53 -2.35 -42.55
N HIS A 13 37.32 -2.75 -41.54
CA HIS A 13 38.04 -4.05 -41.47
C HIS A 13 38.53 -4.36 -40.03
N THR A 14 39.04 -5.58 -39.78
CA THR A 14 39.10 -6.23 -38.44
C THR A 14 40.31 -7.17 -38.23
N HIS A 15 40.78 -7.30 -36.97
CA HIS A 15 41.78 -8.27 -36.41
C HIS A 15 43.22 -8.22 -37.02
N SER A 16 44.33 -8.59 -36.36
CA SER A 16 44.73 -8.87 -34.94
C SER A 16 46.26 -8.51 -34.78
N SER A 17 47.19 -8.98 -33.91
CA SER A 17 47.41 -10.17 -33.05
C SER A 17 48.41 -9.87 -31.88
N LEU A 18 48.82 -10.89 -31.12
CA LEU A 18 49.88 -10.92 -30.07
C LEU A 18 51.28 -11.26 -30.66
N PRO A 19 52.46 -11.01 -29.99
CA PRO A 19 52.84 -11.58 -28.67
C PRO A 19 53.67 -10.66 -27.70
N ASN A 20 54.06 -11.24 -26.55
CA ASN A 20 54.86 -10.67 -25.44
C ASN A 20 55.98 -11.68 -25.07
N PRO A 21 57.12 -11.30 -24.43
CA PRO A 21 57.33 -11.76 -23.02
C PRO A 21 58.30 -10.96 -22.10
N HIS A 22 58.07 -11.05 -20.77
CA HIS A 22 59.00 -10.88 -19.61
C HIS A 22 59.78 -9.54 -19.42
N ALA A 23 60.17 -9.08 -18.22
CA ALA A 23 59.74 -9.24 -16.80
C ALA A 23 60.43 -8.08 -15.99
N ILE A 24 59.98 -7.59 -14.83
CA ILE A 24 60.13 -8.14 -13.45
C ILE A 24 59.32 -7.27 -12.46
N GLU A 25 58.69 -7.91 -11.46
CA GLU A 25 58.25 -7.50 -10.09
C GLU A 25 58.10 -5.99 -9.71
N SER A 26 57.06 -5.57 -8.97
CA SER A 26 56.74 -6.06 -7.60
C SER A 26 55.42 -5.48 -7.00
N ALA A 27 55.03 -6.01 -5.83
CA ALA A 27 54.13 -5.42 -4.80
C ALA A 27 52.63 -5.18 -5.09
N SER A 28 51.84 -6.21 -4.80
CA SER A 28 50.38 -6.30 -4.68
C SER A 28 49.63 -5.25 -3.81
N ALA A 29 48.45 -4.82 -4.28
CA ALA A 29 47.25 -4.55 -3.46
C ALA A 29 45.96 -4.50 -4.32
N PRO A 30 45.06 -5.51 -4.28
CA PRO A 30 43.80 -5.49 -5.04
C PRO A 30 42.65 -4.76 -4.30
N VAL A 31 41.71 -4.22 -5.08
CA VAL A 31 40.46 -3.59 -4.60
C VAL A 31 39.44 -4.65 -4.17
N ALA A 32 38.65 -4.38 -3.13
CA ALA A 32 37.59 -5.27 -2.68
C ALA A 32 36.36 -5.25 -3.61
N ASP A 33 35.84 -6.43 -3.93
CA ASP A 33 34.62 -6.65 -4.71
C ASP A 33 33.58 -7.36 -3.83
N ASP A 34 32.57 -6.63 -3.35
CA ASP A 34 31.57 -7.11 -2.37
C ASP A 34 30.48 -7.99 -3.02
N SER A 35 30.89 -9.09 -3.65
CA SER A 35 29.97 -10.11 -4.17
C SER A 35 29.46 -11.03 -3.06
N ILE A 36 28.28 -10.74 -2.50
CA ILE A 36 27.67 -11.55 -1.43
C ILE A 36 27.20 -12.91 -1.97
N SER A 37 28.04 -13.94 -1.83
CA SER A 37 27.68 -15.34 -2.07
C SER A 37 27.23 -16.03 -0.77
N PHE A 38 25.97 -16.44 -0.70
CA PHE A 38 25.48 -17.27 0.41
C PHE A 38 25.87 -18.74 0.20
N GLN A 39 26.97 -19.16 0.85
CA GLN A 39 27.29 -20.59 0.99
C GLN A 39 26.45 -21.19 2.13
N ILE A 40 25.61 -22.17 1.80
CA ILE A 40 24.91 -23.00 2.80
C ILE A 40 25.84 -24.15 3.19
N VAL A 41 26.11 -24.32 4.49
CA VAL A 41 26.94 -25.42 5.00
C VAL A 41 26.15 -26.73 4.93
N SER A 42 26.43 -27.55 3.92
CA SER A 42 25.86 -28.88 3.78
C SER A 42 26.70 -29.93 4.52
N ASN A 43 26.18 -30.52 5.59
CA ASN A 43 26.75 -31.75 6.15
C ASN A 43 25.71 -32.56 6.95
N LEU A 44 25.01 -33.46 6.26
CA LEU A 44 24.51 -34.74 6.76
C LEU A 44 24.02 -35.55 5.55
N ARG A 45 24.55 -36.76 5.37
CA ARG A 45 24.09 -37.75 4.37
C ARG A 45 23.62 -38.98 5.14
N ASP A 46 22.45 -39.50 4.79
CA ASP A 46 22.34 -40.88 4.29
C ASP A 46 21.06 -41.04 3.43
N PRO A 47 20.98 -41.97 2.45
CA PRO A 47 19.90 -41.98 1.46
C PRO A 47 18.95 -43.18 1.55
N SER A 48 17.63 -42.93 1.55
CA SER A 48 16.63 -43.90 1.09
C SER A 48 15.33 -43.21 0.62
N HIS A 49 14.51 -43.95 -0.13
CA HIS A 49 13.17 -43.58 -0.62
C HIS A 49 13.08 -42.41 -1.63
N THR A 50 13.27 -42.76 -2.90
CA THR A 50 12.83 -41.96 -4.05
C THR A 50 11.30 -41.96 -4.19
N LEU A 51 10.70 -40.79 -4.42
CA LEU A 51 9.35 -40.65 -5.00
C LEU A 51 9.42 -39.71 -6.21
N ARG A 52 8.71 -40.06 -7.29
CA ARG A 52 8.66 -39.27 -8.54
C ARG A 52 7.53 -38.24 -8.48
N SER A 53 7.76 -37.08 -9.08
CA SER A 53 6.70 -36.12 -9.42
C SER A 53 5.92 -36.56 -10.66
N ILE A 54 4.64 -36.15 -10.73
CA ILE A 54 3.76 -36.29 -11.88
C ILE A 54 3.20 -34.89 -12.20
N PRO A 55 3.24 -34.42 -13.46
CA PRO A 55 2.66 -33.13 -13.84
C PRO A 55 1.14 -33.23 -14.07
N LEU A 56 0.42 -32.16 -13.74
CA LEU A 56 -0.98 -31.96 -14.14
C LEU A 56 -1.05 -31.37 -15.55
N GLN A 57 -1.95 -31.89 -16.39
CA GLN A 57 -2.33 -31.28 -17.67
C GLN A 57 -3.80 -30.87 -17.65
N LEU A 58 -4.14 -29.85 -18.45
CA LEU A 58 -5.50 -29.35 -18.63
C LEU A 58 -6.36 -30.34 -19.44
N LEU A 59 -7.67 -30.25 -19.26
CA LEU A 59 -8.68 -30.81 -20.17
C LEU A 59 -9.32 -29.68 -20.98
N GLU A 60 -9.37 -29.84 -22.30
CA GLU A 60 -10.26 -29.09 -23.19
C GLU A 60 -11.51 -29.94 -23.51
N PRO A 61 -12.67 -29.33 -23.84
CA PRO A 61 -13.88 -30.06 -24.16
C PRO A 61 -14.07 -30.25 -25.68
N GLU A 62 -14.35 -31.47 -26.12
CA GLU A 62 -14.92 -31.73 -27.47
C GLU A 62 -16.35 -32.29 -27.38
N ASN A 63 -17.20 -31.82 -28.31
CA ASN A 63 -18.55 -32.32 -28.55
C ASN A 63 -18.57 -33.24 -29.77
N SER A 64 -19.27 -34.37 -29.69
CA SER A 64 -19.76 -35.07 -30.87
C SER A 64 -21.10 -35.77 -30.61
N HIS A 65 -22.05 -35.59 -31.52
CA HIS A 65 -23.39 -36.20 -31.51
C HIS A 65 -23.42 -37.53 -32.30
N ASN A 66 -24.61 -38.15 -32.32
CA ASN A 66 -25.09 -39.22 -33.24
C ASN A 66 -24.68 -40.67 -32.88
N THR A 67 -25.51 -41.72 -33.06
CA THR A 67 -26.91 -41.81 -33.57
C THR A 67 -27.55 -43.18 -33.23
N THR A 68 -28.89 -43.22 -33.03
CA THR A 68 -29.84 -44.35 -33.31
C THR A 68 -29.63 -45.75 -32.68
N ALA A 69 -30.63 -46.64 -32.51
CA ALA A 69 -32.10 -46.54 -32.34
C ALA A 69 -32.70 -47.96 -32.09
N SER A 70 -33.88 -48.06 -31.45
CA SER A 70 -34.81 -49.22 -31.42
C SER A 70 -34.35 -50.53 -30.72
N ALA A 71 -35.21 -51.45 -30.23
CA ALA A 71 -36.59 -51.34 -29.70
C ALA A 71 -37.05 -52.66 -28.99
N ALA A 72 -38.11 -52.55 -28.18
CA ALA A 72 -39.15 -53.55 -27.84
C ALA A 72 -38.90 -54.73 -26.83
N ALA A 73 -39.70 -54.69 -25.75
CA ALA A 73 -40.40 -55.80 -25.04
C ALA A 73 -39.57 -56.93 -24.37
N THR A 74 -39.80 -57.38 -23.13
CA THR A 74 -41.05 -57.78 -22.43
C THR A 74 -40.86 -57.89 -20.90
N ASP A 75 -41.91 -57.67 -20.10
CA ASP A 75 -41.98 -58.13 -18.68
C ASP A 75 -42.36 -59.64 -18.61
N PRO A 76 -41.99 -60.37 -17.54
CA PRO A 76 -42.85 -60.42 -16.34
C PRO A 76 -42.09 -60.38 -14.98
N ILE A 77 -42.88 -60.36 -13.91
CA ILE A 77 -42.50 -60.24 -12.48
C ILE A 77 -41.91 -61.54 -11.92
N ASP A 78 -40.91 -61.44 -11.03
CA ASP A 78 -40.71 -62.37 -9.90
C ASP A 78 -40.03 -61.66 -8.71
N ASP A 79 -40.33 -62.06 -7.47
CA ASP A 79 -39.87 -61.43 -6.21
C ASP A 79 -38.68 -62.21 -5.57
N GLU A 80 -37.44 -61.71 -5.64
CA GLU A 80 -36.33 -62.20 -4.79
C GLU A 80 -35.46 -61.09 -4.16
N VAL A 81 -35.78 -60.78 -2.90
CA VAL A 81 -34.87 -60.43 -1.79
C VAL A 81 -33.56 -59.69 -2.14
N GLU A 82 -33.63 -58.36 -2.19
CA GLU A 82 -32.43 -57.51 -2.16
C GLU A 82 -31.59 -57.77 -0.89
N ARG A 83 -30.30 -58.06 -1.09
CA ARG A 83 -29.29 -57.93 -0.04
C ARG A 83 -28.82 -56.47 -0.02
N PRO A 84 -28.68 -55.81 1.14
CA PRO A 84 -28.15 -54.46 1.17
C PRO A 84 -26.66 -54.47 0.80
N GLU A 85 -26.33 -53.98 -0.39
CA GLU A 85 -24.94 -53.71 -0.76
C GLU A 85 -24.39 -52.56 0.12
N GLU A 86 -23.22 -52.76 0.73
CA GLU A 86 -22.54 -51.67 1.43
C GLU A 86 -21.88 -50.74 0.40
N GLU A 87 -22.50 -49.57 0.14
CA GLU A 87 -21.91 -48.51 -0.71
C GLU A 87 -20.53 -48.08 -0.17
N GLN A 88 -19.48 -48.69 -0.71
CA GLN A 88 -18.09 -48.45 -0.32
C GLN A 88 -17.44 -47.48 -1.30
N PHE A 89 -17.53 -46.18 -1.02
CA PHE A 89 -16.87 -45.16 -1.84
C PHE A 89 -15.45 -44.85 -1.37
N SER A 90 -14.60 -44.45 -2.31
CA SER A 90 -13.18 -44.15 -2.11
C SER A 90 -12.93 -42.65 -2.23
N ILE A 91 -12.19 -42.08 -1.28
CA ILE A 91 -11.67 -40.71 -1.36
C ILE A 91 -10.14 -40.81 -1.37
N LEU A 92 -9.52 -40.23 -2.41
CA LEU A 92 -8.07 -40.24 -2.63
C LEU A 92 -7.44 -41.66 -2.61
N GLY A 93 -8.20 -42.69 -3.03
CA GLY A 93 -7.73 -44.07 -3.15
C GLY A 93 -7.92 -44.95 -1.91
N TYR A 94 -8.42 -44.40 -0.79
CA TYR A 94 -8.69 -45.16 0.43
C TYR A 94 -10.18 -45.52 0.55
N PRO A 95 -10.55 -46.82 0.68
CA PRO A 95 -11.93 -47.24 0.83
C PRO A 95 -12.46 -46.95 2.25
N MET A 96 -13.71 -46.46 2.33
CA MET A 96 -14.40 -46.15 3.59
C MET A 96 -15.73 -46.92 3.67
N CYS A 97 -16.05 -47.50 4.83
CA CYS A 97 -17.31 -48.20 5.10
C CYS A 97 -18.19 -47.36 6.04
N LEU A 98 -19.45 -47.12 5.66
CA LEU A 98 -20.31 -46.12 6.29
C LEU A 98 -21.43 -46.78 7.12
N LYS A 99 -21.08 -47.27 8.31
CA LYS A 99 -22.03 -47.98 9.21
C LYS A 99 -23.15 -47.08 9.75
N ARG A 100 -24.26 -46.99 9.01
CA ARG A 100 -25.55 -46.46 9.48
C ARG A 100 -26.16 -47.42 10.49
N ARG A 101 -26.18 -47.04 11.77
CA ARG A 101 -26.88 -47.79 12.83
C ARG A 101 -28.40 -47.53 12.75
N ARG A 102 -29.18 -48.52 12.30
CA ARG A 102 -30.65 -48.54 12.43
C ARG A 102 -31.04 -49.22 13.74
N ASP A 103 -31.36 -48.42 14.76
CA ASP A 103 -32.10 -48.90 15.93
C ASP A 103 -33.57 -48.47 15.72
N CYS A 104 -34.42 -49.39 15.26
CA CYS A 104 -35.84 -49.15 15.00
C CYS A 104 -36.72 -49.95 15.98
N GLU A 105 -37.28 -49.28 16.99
CA GLU A 105 -38.43 -49.80 17.75
C GLU A 105 -39.64 -48.89 17.53
N SER A 106 -40.68 -49.43 16.91
CA SER A 106 -41.94 -48.72 16.66
C SER A 106 -42.99 -49.09 17.70
N SER A 107 -43.25 -48.20 18.66
CA SER A 107 -44.51 -48.20 19.41
C SER A 107 -45.00 -46.77 19.64
N SER A 108 -46.29 -46.54 19.43
CA SER A 108 -46.89 -45.22 19.40
C SER A 108 -47.52 -44.83 20.73
N SER A 109 -47.05 -43.73 21.32
CA SER A 109 -47.86 -42.95 22.26
C SER A 109 -47.43 -41.48 22.25
N SER A 110 -48.42 -40.57 22.20
CA SER A 110 -48.21 -39.13 22.13
C SER A 110 -48.01 -38.53 23.52
N SER A 111 -46.78 -38.15 23.84
CA SER A 111 -46.52 -37.22 24.95
C SER A 111 -45.36 -36.28 24.61
N SER A 112 -45.54 -34.99 24.90
CA SER A 112 -44.54 -33.94 24.65
C SER A 112 -43.49 -33.92 25.77
N SER A 113 -42.69 -34.97 25.86
CA SER A 113 -41.51 -34.98 26.73
C SER A 113 -40.36 -34.24 26.06
N CYS A 114 -39.81 -33.25 26.76
CA CYS A 114 -38.58 -32.60 26.31
C CYS A 114 -37.44 -33.62 26.39
N PHE A 115 -36.78 -33.90 25.26
CA PHE A 115 -35.57 -34.73 25.20
C PHE A 115 -34.42 -34.03 25.92
N ASN A 116 -34.38 -34.14 27.25
CA ASN A 116 -33.21 -33.83 28.05
C ASN A 116 -32.09 -34.81 27.62
N PRO A 117 -30.95 -34.34 27.11
CA PRO A 117 -29.84 -35.22 26.80
C PRO A 117 -29.39 -35.95 28.07
N PRO A 118 -28.98 -37.24 27.99
CA PRO A 118 -28.58 -37.99 29.17
C PRO A 118 -27.44 -37.29 29.90
N LYS A 119 -27.49 -37.26 31.24
CA LYS A 119 -26.68 -36.36 32.10
C LYS A 119 -25.18 -36.34 31.75
N HIS A 120 -24.63 -37.48 31.33
CA HIS A 120 -23.24 -37.60 30.89
C HIS A 120 -22.89 -36.68 29.71
N ILE A 121 -23.75 -36.62 28.68
CA ILE A 121 -23.57 -35.77 27.50
C ILE A 121 -23.69 -34.29 27.87
N SER A 122 -24.59 -33.92 28.78
CA SER A 122 -24.68 -32.52 29.24
C SER A 122 -23.45 -32.07 30.04
N ILE A 123 -22.86 -32.96 30.86
CA ILE A 123 -21.62 -32.67 31.60
C ILE A 123 -20.45 -32.51 30.63
N GLU A 124 -20.33 -33.41 29.66
CA GLU A 124 -19.27 -33.36 28.64
C GLU A 124 -19.40 -32.11 27.74
N LEU A 125 -20.62 -31.74 27.34
CA LEU A 125 -20.88 -30.53 26.56
C LEU A 125 -20.48 -29.27 27.33
N GLU A 126 -20.80 -29.17 28.63
CA GLU A 126 -20.43 -28.00 29.42
C GLU A 126 -18.93 -27.96 29.75
N ALA A 127 -18.27 -29.11 29.90
CA ALA A 127 -16.81 -29.19 29.97
C ALA A 127 -16.15 -28.71 28.67
N ARG A 128 -16.62 -29.16 27.50
CA ARG A 128 -16.15 -28.68 26.19
C ARG A 128 -16.37 -27.16 26.03
N ARG A 129 -17.52 -26.63 26.47
CA ARG A 129 -17.79 -25.18 26.51
C ARG A 129 -16.86 -24.43 27.46
N ALA A 130 -16.58 -24.97 28.65
CA ALA A 130 -15.65 -24.37 29.60
C ALA A 130 -14.23 -24.27 29.03
N VAL A 131 -13.75 -25.30 28.32
CA VAL A 131 -12.46 -25.27 27.61
C VAL A 131 -12.43 -24.20 26.52
N VAL A 132 -13.50 -24.00 25.73
CA VAL A 132 -13.52 -22.89 24.76
C VAL A 132 -13.57 -21.53 25.46
N ARG A 133 -14.41 -21.37 26.49
CA ARG A 133 -14.52 -20.11 27.24
C ARG A 133 -13.21 -19.72 27.92
N SER A 134 -12.39 -20.69 28.36
CA SER A 134 -11.18 -20.41 29.13
C SER A 134 -10.05 -19.78 28.33
N TRP A 135 -10.00 -19.94 26.99
CA TRP A 135 -9.06 -19.24 26.12
C TRP A 135 -9.74 -18.14 25.28
N ALA A 136 -10.92 -18.39 24.71
CA ALA A 136 -11.53 -17.51 23.71
C ALA A 136 -12.01 -16.14 24.25
N ASN A 137 -12.04 -15.93 25.58
CA ASN A 137 -12.42 -14.67 26.22
C ASN A 137 -11.30 -14.08 27.10
N GLN A 138 -10.06 -14.55 26.98
CA GLN A 138 -8.95 -13.97 27.75
C GLN A 138 -8.61 -12.56 27.21
N PRO A 139 -8.34 -11.58 28.09
CA PRO A 139 -7.75 -10.32 27.66
C PRO A 139 -6.31 -10.57 27.17
N LEU A 140 -5.81 -9.72 26.27
CA LEU A 140 -4.49 -9.89 25.65
C LEU A 140 -3.36 -10.04 26.69
N SER A 141 -3.40 -9.28 27.78
CA SER A 141 -2.43 -9.35 28.89
C SER A 141 -2.38 -10.68 29.65
N VAL A 142 -3.35 -11.58 29.42
CA VAL A 142 -3.39 -12.95 29.97
C VAL A 142 -3.15 -13.99 28.87
N ALA A 143 -3.67 -13.75 27.67
CA ALA A 143 -3.51 -14.65 26.52
C ALA A 143 -2.08 -14.64 25.94
N ASP A 144 -1.46 -13.46 25.86
CA ASP A 144 -0.11 -13.25 25.35
C ASP A 144 0.53 -12.03 26.06
N PRO A 145 1.14 -12.24 27.25
CA PRO A 145 1.80 -11.18 28.01
C PRO A 145 2.97 -10.53 27.26
N ASP A 146 3.66 -11.27 26.39
CA ASP A 146 4.84 -10.81 25.67
C ASP A 146 4.43 -9.81 24.57
N VAL A 147 3.41 -10.15 23.78
CA VAL A 147 2.82 -9.22 22.79
C VAL A 147 2.20 -8.02 23.47
N HIS A 148 1.54 -8.19 24.62
CA HIS A 148 1.02 -7.08 25.42
C HIS A 148 2.13 -6.11 25.87
N GLU A 149 3.26 -6.61 26.38
CA GLU A 149 4.39 -5.77 26.80
C GLU A 149 5.03 -5.03 25.61
N ILE A 150 5.12 -5.68 24.44
CA ILE A 150 5.61 -5.05 23.19
C ILE A 150 4.66 -3.93 22.72
N MET A 151 3.34 -4.13 22.81
CA MET A 151 2.34 -3.12 22.46
C MET A 151 2.39 -1.90 23.39
N GLU A 152 2.52 -2.11 24.70
CA GLU A 152 2.70 -1.01 25.66
C GLU A 152 4.03 -0.25 25.45
N LYS A 153 5.11 -0.94 25.02
CA LYS A 153 6.37 -0.28 24.64
C LYS A 153 6.22 0.63 23.41
N GLU A 154 5.53 0.20 22.36
CA GLU A 154 5.27 1.04 21.17
C GLU A 154 4.33 2.22 21.49
N LYS A 155 3.31 2.00 22.32
CA LYS A 155 2.43 3.05 22.85
C LYS A 155 3.22 4.13 23.59
N VAL A 156 4.16 3.75 24.46
CA VAL A 156 5.06 4.69 25.14
C VAL A 156 6.00 5.40 24.16
N ARG A 157 6.52 4.70 23.15
CA ARG A 157 7.35 5.30 22.10
C ARG A 157 6.59 6.41 21.34
N GLN A 158 5.36 6.13 20.91
CA GLN A 158 4.50 7.12 20.24
C GLN A 158 4.19 8.32 21.15
N PHE A 159 3.92 8.09 22.44
CA PHE A 159 3.64 9.15 23.40
C PHE A 159 4.85 10.08 23.64
N ARG A 160 6.07 9.53 23.70
CA ARG A 160 7.29 10.30 23.96
C ARG A 160 8.05 10.78 22.72
N GLY A 161 7.66 10.33 21.53
CA GLY A 161 8.29 10.69 20.26
C GLY A 161 7.75 11.98 19.64
N ILE A 162 8.60 12.65 18.85
CA ILE A 162 8.19 13.67 17.88
C ILE A 162 8.06 12.97 16.52
N GLU A 163 6.82 12.61 16.16
CA GLU A 163 6.52 11.80 14.98
C GLU A 163 6.35 12.67 13.73
N LEU A 164 7.32 12.57 12.81
CA LEU A 164 7.48 13.42 11.63
C LEU A 164 7.45 12.66 10.30
N ILE A 165 7.17 11.35 10.31
CA ILE A 165 6.96 10.58 9.08
C ILE A 165 5.70 11.10 8.39
N ALA A 166 5.87 11.73 7.22
CA ALA A 166 4.80 12.38 6.44
C ALA A 166 3.68 11.46 5.90
N SER A 167 3.69 10.18 6.29
CA SER A 167 2.72 9.15 5.96
C SER A 167 2.08 8.49 7.19
N GLU A 168 2.31 9.04 8.39
CA GLU A 168 1.78 8.53 9.66
C GLU A 168 0.89 9.56 10.35
N ASN A 169 -0.01 9.07 11.20
CA ASN A 169 -1.02 9.85 11.92
C ASN A 169 -1.61 9.00 13.04
N PHE A 170 -2.21 9.64 14.04
CA PHE A 170 -2.86 8.95 15.17
C PHE A 170 -4.37 8.85 14.94
N VAL A 171 -4.91 7.64 14.93
CA VAL A 171 -6.36 7.40 14.76
C VAL A 171 -7.13 7.69 16.05
N CYS A 172 -8.44 7.95 15.94
CA CYS A 172 -9.27 8.13 17.15
C CYS A 172 -9.68 6.77 17.77
N ARG A 173 -10.12 6.81 19.03
CA ARG A 173 -10.49 5.62 19.81
C ARG A 173 -11.54 4.73 19.12
N ALA A 174 -12.61 5.35 18.63
CA ALA A 174 -13.69 4.65 17.91
C ALA A 174 -13.22 3.94 16.61
N VAL A 175 -12.15 4.42 15.95
CA VAL A 175 -11.55 3.74 14.78
C VAL A 175 -10.83 2.47 15.22
N MET A 176 -10.15 2.47 16.38
CA MET A 176 -9.50 1.27 16.93
C MET A 176 -10.52 0.26 17.49
N GLU A 177 -11.56 0.74 18.19
CA GLU A 177 -12.63 -0.10 18.74
C GLU A 177 -13.40 -0.83 17.62
N ALA A 178 -13.66 -0.18 16.49
CA ALA A 178 -14.24 -0.82 15.31
C ALA A 178 -13.28 -1.79 14.60
N LEU A 179 -11.98 -1.46 14.53
CA LEU A 179 -10.97 -2.32 13.90
C LEU A 179 -10.72 -3.61 14.70
N GLY A 180 -10.75 -3.55 16.04
CA GLY A 180 -10.67 -4.70 16.94
C GLY A 180 -11.98 -5.44 17.18
N SER A 181 -13.02 -5.21 16.36
CA SER A 181 -14.37 -5.73 16.60
C SER A 181 -14.63 -7.11 15.97
N HIS A 182 -15.71 -7.75 16.44
CA HIS A 182 -16.24 -9.02 15.94
C HIS A 182 -16.59 -9.04 14.43
N LEU A 183 -16.60 -7.88 13.75
CA LEU A 183 -16.78 -7.78 12.30
C LEU A 183 -15.67 -8.50 11.52
N THR A 184 -14.50 -8.73 12.13
CA THR A 184 -13.44 -9.57 11.56
C THR A 184 -13.85 -11.04 11.33
N ASN A 185 -14.96 -11.50 11.93
CA ASN A 185 -15.41 -12.89 11.84
C ASN A 185 -16.28 -13.17 10.60
N LYS A 186 -16.76 -12.14 9.88
CA LYS A 186 -17.74 -12.33 8.79
C LYS A 186 -17.08 -12.28 7.42
N TYR A 187 -17.31 -13.33 6.63
CA TYR A 187 -16.94 -13.40 5.22
C TYR A 187 -18.07 -12.81 4.33
N SER A 188 -17.73 -11.89 3.43
CA SER A 188 -18.69 -10.99 2.73
C SER A 188 -18.37 -10.75 1.26
N GLU A 189 -17.80 -11.74 0.56
CA GLU A 189 -17.47 -11.65 -0.87
C GLU A 189 -18.65 -11.25 -1.76
N GLY A 190 -18.33 -10.50 -2.82
CA GLY A 190 -19.30 -9.72 -3.61
C GLY A 190 -19.52 -8.31 -3.06
N MET A 191 -20.58 -7.67 -3.54
CA MET A 191 -20.98 -6.30 -3.16
C MET A 191 -22.26 -6.33 -2.31
N PRO A 192 -22.58 -5.28 -1.54
CA PRO A 192 -23.89 -5.11 -0.90
C PRO A 192 -25.07 -5.46 -1.83
N GLY A 193 -25.99 -6.31 -1.35
CA GLY A 193 -27.11 -6.85 -2.14
C GLY A 193 -26.75 -7.94 -3.17
N ALA A 194 -25.47 -8.10 -3.52
CA ALA A 194 -24.94 -9.07 -4.48
C ALA A 194 -23.77 -9.86 -3.88
N ARG A 195 -24.05 -10.59 -2.78
CA ARG A 195 -23.07 -11.35 -2.00
C ARG A 195 -23.08 -12.84 -2.36
N TYR A 196 -21.90 -13.46 -2.30
CA TYR A 196 -21.71 -14.91 -2.50
C TYR A 196 -22.11 -15.73 -1.26
N TYR A 197 -22.31 -15.08 -0.12
CA TYR A 197 -22.60 -15.70 1.17
C TYR A 197 -23.81 -15.06 1.86
N GLY A 198 -24.59 -15.86 2.58
CA GLY A 198 -25.70 -15.40 3.42
C GLY A 198 -25.25 -14.63 4.67
N GLY A 199 -26.23 -14.11 5.41
CA GLY A 199 -26.02 -13.45 6.71
C GLY A 199 -25.29 -12.10 6.65
N ASN A 200 -25.27 -11.43 5.50
CA ASN A 200 -24.56 -10.15 5.30
C ASN A 200 -25.40 -8.89 5.59
N GLN A 201 -26.65 -9.00 6.06
CA GLN A 201 -27.59 -7.88 6.29
C GLN A 201 -26.95 -6.63 6.91
N TYR A 202 -26.22 -6.78 8.02
CA TYR A 202 -25.58 -5.66 8.71
C TYR A 202 -24.22 -5.24 8.11
N ILE A 203 -23.55 -6.16 7.40
CA ILE A 203 -22.32 -5.86 6.66
C ILE A 203 -22.65 -4.94 5.47
N ASP A 204 -23.73 -5.23 4.76
CA ASP A 204 -24.21 -4.44 3.63
C ASP A 204 -24.62 -3.03 4.09
N GLN A 205 -25.28 -2.90 5.25
CA GLN A 205 -25.56 -1.59 5.86
C GLN A 205 -24.27 -0.83 6.21
N ILE A 206 -23.26 -1.51 6.79
CA ILE A 206 -21.96 -0.90 7.15
C ILE A 206 -21.20 -0.44 5.91
N GLU A 207 -21.19 -1.24 4.83
CA GLU A 207 -20.44 -0.94 3.62
C GLU A 207 -21.12 0.16 2.78
N THR A 208 -22.44 0.10 2.57
CA THR A 208 -23.19 1.18 1.91
C THR A 208 -23.03 2.51 2.64
N LEU A 209 -23.13 2.52 3.98
CA LEU A 209 -22.89 3.71 4.81
C LEU A 209 -21.44 4.21 4.74
N CYS A 210 -20.48 3.33 4.42
CA CYS A 210 -19.10 3.70 4.15
C CYS A 210 -18.95 4.40 2.79
N TRP A 211 -19.65 3.91 1.75
CA TRP A 211 -19.71 4.54 0.43
C TRP A 211 -20.35 5.92 0.48
N GLU A 212 -21.53 6.04 1.09
CA GLU A 212 -22.25 7.31 1.29
C GLU A 212 -21.35 8.37 1.94
N ARG A 213 -20.67 7.99 3.03
CA ARG A 213 -19.75 8.88 3.75
C ARG A 213 -18.48 9.18 2.96
N ALA A 214 -18.01 8.27 2.11
CA ALA A 214 -16.87 8.53 1.24
C ALA A 214 -17.22 9.58 0.18
N LEU A 215 -18.34 9.43 -0.52
CA LEU A 215 -18.80 10.41 -1.51
C LEU A 215 -19.07 11.77 -0.83
N ALA A 216 -19.77 11.78 0.31
CA ALA A 216 -20.05 13.00 1.06
C ALA A 216 -18.77 13.72 1.56
N ALA A 217 -17.80 12.99 2.13
CA ALA A 217 -16.55 13.58 2.64
C ALA A 217 -15.69 14.22 1.54
N PHE A 218 -15.76 13.71 0.31
CA PHE A 218 -15.10 14.28 -0.86
C PHE A 218 -16.01 15.20 -1.70
N HIS A 219 -17.22 15.47 -1.23
CA HIS A 219 -18.22 16.34 -1.87
C HIS A 219 -18.63 15.88 -3.29
N LEU A 220 -18.73 14.58 -3.49
CA LEU A 220 -19.02 13.94 -4.77
C LEU A 220 -20.50 13.62 -4.91
N ASP A 221 -21.03 13.88 -6.10
CA ASP A 221 -22.38 13.49 -6.52
C ASP A 221 -22.40 11.98 -6.89
N PRO A 222 -23.24 11.14 -6.25
CA PRO A 222 -23.33 9.70 -6.53
C PRO A 222 -23.71 9.34 -7.98
N GLU A 223 -24.42 10.21 -8.69
CA GLU A 223 -24.76 9.98 -10.11
C GLU A 223 -23.52 10.09 -11.01
N ASN A 224 -22.53 10.89 -10.59
CA ASN A 224 -21.31 11.18 -11.32
C ASN A 224 -20.08 10.42 -10.78
N TRP A 225 -20.13 9.87 -9.57
CA TRP A 225 -19.02 9.18 -8.91
C TRP A 225 -19.47 7.95 -8.11
N GLY A 226 -18.84 6.81 -8.40
CA GLY A 226 -18.89 5.62 -7.56
C GLY A 226 -17.61 5.45 -6.73
N VAL A 227 -17.65 4.53 -5.78
CA VAL A 227 -16.55 4.26 -4.85
C VAL A 227 -16.48 2.79 -4.45
N ASN A 228 -15.27 2.23 -4.36
CA ASN A 228 -15.01 0.93 -3.77
C ASN A 228 -14.08 1.08 -2.55
N VAL A 229 -14.53 0.59 -1.39
CA VAL A 229 -13.88 0.73 -0.07
C VAL A 229 -13.22 -0.56 0.42
N GLN A 230 -13.30 -1.65 -0.37
CA GLN A 230 -12.74 -2.95 -0.03
C GLN A 230 -11.20 -3.11 -0.20
N PRO A 231 -10.43 -2.25 -0.92
CA PRO A 231 -8.98 -2.47 -1.10
C PRO A 231 -8.19 -2.48 0.21
N TYR A 232 -7.47 -3.58 0.47
CA TYR A 232 -6.66 -3.73 1.69
C TYR A 232 -5.53 -2.69 1.82
N SER A 233 -5.15 -1.99 0.75
CA SER A 233 -4.18 -0.89 0.75
C SER A 233 -4.33 -0.01 -0.49
N CYS A 234 -3.69 1.18 -0.56
CA CYS A 234 -3.61 1.90 -1.84
C CYS A 234 -2.75 1.16 -2.89
N THR A 235 -1.83 0.30 -2.46
CA THR A 235 -1.07 -0.54 -3.40
C THR A 235 -1.97 -1.54 -4.10
N SER A 236 -2.90 -2.20 -3.38
CA SER A 236 -3.92 -3.06 -4.01
C SER A 236 -5.00 -2.25 -4.74
N ALA A 237 -5.37 -1.06 -4.24
CA ALA A 237 -6.30 -0.15 -4.93
C ALA A 237 -5.78 0.26 -6.32
N ASN A 238 -4.53 0.74 -6.40
CA ASN A 238 -3.89 1.09 -7.66
C ASN A 238 -3.74 -0.13 -8.57
N PHE A 239 -3.36 -1.28 -8.02
CA PHE A 239 -3.20 -2.50 -8.83
C PHE A 239 -4.54 -3.02 -9.37
N ALA A 240 -5.65 -2.90 -8.63
CA ALA A 240 -6.98 -3.19 -9.12
C ALA A 240 -7.43 -2.21 -10.22
N VAL A 241 -7.13 -0.92 -10.11
CA VAL A 241 -7.35 0.04 -11.21
C VAL A 241 -6.57 -0.37 -12.47
N TYR A 242 -5.32 -0.82 -12.32
CA TYR A 242 -4.54 -1.28 -13.47
C TYR A 242 -5.14 -2.58 -14.05
N THR A 243 -5.37 -3.61 -13.24
CA THR A 243 -5.93 -4.91 -13.69
C THR A 243 -7.32 -4.78 -14.31
N GLY A 244 -8.18 -3.87 -13.83
CA GLY A 244 -9.51 -3.66 -14.41
C GLY A 244 -9.48 -2.92 -15.76
N LEU A 245 -8.52 -2.02 -15.96
CA LEU A 245 -8.47 -1.16 -17.15
C LEU A 245 -7.47 -1.60 -18.22
N LEU A 246 -6.43 -2.36 -17.86
CA LEU A 246 -5.28 -2.67 -18.70
C LEU A 246 -5.09 -4.15 -18.93
N LEU A 247 -4.57 -4.50 -20.11
CA LEU A 247 -4.01 -5.82 -20.36
C LEU A 247 -2.58 -5.90 -19.80
N PRO A 248 -2.05 -7.10 -19.51
CA PRO A 248 -0.62 -7.26 -19.26
C PRO A 248 0.21 -6.63 -20.39
N LYS A 249 1.32 -5.98 -20.05
CA LYS A 249 2.18 -5.18 -20.96
C LYS A 249 1.60 -3.87 -21.50
N ASP A 250 0.37 -3.48 -21.17
CA ASP A 250 -0.07 -2.10 -21.43
C ASP A 250 0.81 -1.07 -20.68
N ARG A 251 0.76 0.17 -21.16
CA ARG A 251 1.68 1.24 -20.76
C ARG A 251 1.12 2.13 -19.65
N ILE A 252 1.89 2.36 -18.59
CA ILE A 252 1.60 3.33 -17.53
C ILE A 252 2.69 4.40 -17.44
N MET A 253 2.31 5.60 -17.00
CA MET A 253 3.23 6.72 -16.81
C MET A 253 2.96 7.41 -15.47
N GLY A 254 3.93 7.35 -14.56
CA GLY A 254 3.85 7.93 -13.21
C GLY A 254 5.07 8.79 -12.87
N LEU A 255 5.03 9.48 -11.73
CA LEU A 255 6.16 10.26 -11.25
C LEU A 255 7.30 9.34 -10.80
N ASP A 256 8.53 9.63 -11.22
CA ASP A 256 9.72 8.89 -10.79
C ASP A 256 9.87 8.93 -9.25
N SER A 257 10.24 7.82 -8.61
CA SER A 257 10.25 7.76 -7.14
C SER A 257 11.23 8.75 -6.48
N PRO A 258 12.45 8.99 -7.01
CA PRO A 258 13.32 10.08 -6.57
C PRO A 258 12.85 11.49 -6.95
N SER A 259 11.86 11.62 -7.84
CA SER A 259 11.14 12.89 -8.11
C SER A 259 9.96 13.10 -7.16
N GLY A 260 9.65 12.12 -6.30
CA GLY A 260 8.59 12.17 -5.30
C GLY A 260 7.38 11.27 -5.56
N GLY A 261 7.40 10.44 -6.60
CA GLY A 261 6.34 9.45 -6.86
C GLY A 261 6.32 8.28 -5.87
N HIS A 262 5.34 7.38 -6.00
CA HIS A 262 5.23 6.18 -5.16
C HIS A 262 5.66 4.91 -5.92
N LEU A 263 6.04 3.86 -5.19
CA LEU A 263 6.50 2.60 -5.79
C LEU A 263 5.41 1.95 -6.66
N SER A 264 4.13 2.04 -6.27
CA SER A 264 3.00 1.51 -7.04
C SER A 264 2.73 2.23 -8.36
N HIS A 265 3.43 3.35 -8.65
CA HIS A 265 3.33 4.09 -9.92
C HIS A 265 4.25 3.52 -11.02
N GLY A 266 4.71 2.27 -10.86
CA GLY A 266 5.53 1.57 -11.85
C GLY A 266 7.04 1.71 -11.64
N TYR A 267 7.53 1.80 -10.39
CA TYR A 267 8.96 1.94 -10.11
C TYR A 267 9.80 0.71 -10.49
N TYR A 268 10.94 0.98 -11.14
CA TYR A 268 12.05 0.08 -11.47
C TYR A 268 13.38 0.82 -11.24
N THR A 269 14.50 0.11 -11.04
CA THR A 269 15.82 0.73 -10.80
C THR A 269 16.44 1.32 -12.06
N PRO A 270 17.42 2.24 -11.96
CA PRO A 270 18.21 2.71 -13.11
C PRO A 270 18.91 1.59 -13.91
N SER A 271 19.16 0.44 -13.28
CA SER A 271 19.69 -0.77 -13.93
C SER A 271 18.63 -1.67 -14.59
N GLY A 272 17.39 -1.18 -14.73
CA GLY A 272 16.29 -1.91 -15.38
C GLY A 272 15.63 -3.00 -14.52
N LYS A 273 16.07 -3.21 -13.27
CA LYS A 273 15.43 -4.18 -12.37
C LYS A 273 14.03 -3.66 -12.00
N LYS A 274 13.00 -4.34 -12.50
CA LYS A 274 11.60 -4.13 -12.11
C LYS A 274 11.45 -4.44 -10.61
N VAL A 275 10.80 -3.54 -9.86
CA VAL A 275 10.72 -3.60 -8.37
C VAL A 275 9.27 -3.64 -7.90
N SER A 276 8.41 -2.79 -8.47
CA SER A 276 6.99 -2.79 -8.16
C SER A 276 6.23 -3.82 -9.00
N GLY A 277 5.16 -4.41 -8.45
CA GLY A 277 4.25 -5.26 -9.23
C GLY A 277 3.74 -4.55 -10.50
N ALA A 278 3.42 -3.26 -10.37
CA ALA A 278 3.07 -2.40 -11.50
C ALA A 278 4.13 -2.42 -12.62
N SER A 279 5.42 -2.29 -12.28
CA SER A 279 6.53 -2.39 -13.25
C SER A 279 6.78 -3.80 -13.79
N ILE A 280 6.25 -4.85 -13.15
CA ILE A 280 6.46 -6.26 -13.55
C ILE A 280 5.41 -6.66 -14.60
N PHE A 281 4.13 -6.42 -14.29
CA PHE A 281 2.99 -6.85 -15.11
C PHE A 281 2.65 -5.86 -16.23
N PHE A 282 2.87 -4.57 -16.01
CA PHE A 282 2.67 -3.50 -16.99
C PHE A 282 4.03 -2.92 -17.40
N GLU A 283 4.08 -2.22 -18.53
CA GLU A 283 5.28 -1.48 -18.91
C GLU A 283 5.17 -0.03 -18.43
N SER A 284 6.24 0.48 -17.84
CA SER A 284 6.27 1.76 -17.14
C SER A 284 7.33 2.68 -17.72
N PHE A 285 7.01 3.97 -17.89
CA PHE A 285 8.00 5.00 -18.21
C PHE A 285 7.72 6.28 -17.42
N PRO A 286 8.63 6.73 -16.54
CA PRO A 286 8.31 7.79 -15.59
C PRO A 286 8.59 9.20 -16.11
N TYR A 287 7.71 10.14 -15.76
CA TYR A 287 8.02 11.57 -15.81
C TYR A 287 8.74 12.02 -14.54
N LYS A 288 9.34 13.22 -14.57
CA LYS A 288 10.27 13.69 -13.53
C LYS A 288 10.01 15.14 -13.16
N VAL A 289 10.56 15.55 -12.02
CA VAL A 289 10.75 16.97 -11.73
C VAL A 289 11.88 17.55 -12.57
N ASN A 290 11.80 18.85 -12.86
CA ASN A 290 12.92 19.63 -13.33
C ASN A 290 14.01 19.64 -12.23
N PRO A 291 15.28 19.30 -12.54
CA PRO A 291 16.29 19.07 -11.51
C PRO A 291 16.79 20.36 -10.82
N VAL A 292 16.53 21.53 -11.41
CA VAL A 292 16.94 22.84 -10.85
C VAL A 292 15.84 23.43 -9.97
N THR A 293 14.58 23.40 -10.41
CA THR A 293 13.46 23.99 -9.66
C THR A 293 12.81 23.03 -8.66
N GLY A 294 12.86 21.72 -8.93
CA GLY A 294 12.19 20.68 -8.15
C GLY A 294 10.69 20.54 -8.40
N TYR A 295 10.11 21.32 -9.33
CA TYR A 295 8.72 21.20 -9.76
C TYR A 295 8.58 20.18 -10.90
N ILE A 296 7.40 19.59 -11.09
CA ILE A 296 7.13 18.67 -12.22
C ILE A 296 7.42 19.36 -13.55
N ASP A 297 8.19 18.69 -14.42
CA ASP A 297 8.50 19.20 -15.76
C ASP A 297 7.35 18.80 -16.71
N TYR A 298 6.30 19.63 -16.76
CA TYR A 298 5.06 19.35 -17.48
C TYR A 298 5.23 19.26 -19.00
N ASP A 299 6.22 19.94 -19.56
CA ASP A 299 6.46 19.94 -21.00
C ASP A 299 7.29 18.71 -21.41
N LYS A 300 8.27 18.29 -20.60
CA LYS A 300 8.90 16.96 -20.76
C LYS A 300 7.99 15.80 -20.37
N LEU A 301 6.94 16.02 -19.59
CA LEU A 301 5.84 15.07 -19.43
C LEU A 301 5.00 14.99 -20.72
N GLU A 302 4.60 16.12 -21.33
CA GLU A 302 3.81 16.09 -22.56
C GLU A 302 4.56 15.41 -23.71
N GLU A 303 5.81 15.80 -23.96
CA GLU A 303 6.72 15.20 -24.94
C GLU A 303 6.75 13.67 -24.80
N ARG A 304 7.07 13.17 -23.60
CA ARG A 304 7.15 11.73 -23.32
C ARG A 304 5.79 11.03 -23.39
N ALA A 305 4.69 11.68 -23.01
CA ALA A 305 3.36 11.07 -23.08
C ALA A 305 2.87 10.91 -24.52
N LEU A 306 3.23 11.83 -25.42
CA LEU A 306 2.90 11.76 -26.85
C LEU A 306 3.68 10.65 -27.58
N ASP A 307 4.95 10.44 -27.23
CA ASP A 307 5.77 9.35 -27.78
C ASP A 307 5.44 7.98 -27.14
N TYR A 308 5.38 7.93 -25.82
CA TYR A 308 5.20 6.68 -25.08
C TYR A 308 3.76 6.16 -25.13
N ARG A 309 2.75 7.01 -25.33
CA ARG A 309 1.33 6.64 -25.37
C ARG A 309 0.90 5.75 -24.20
N PRO A 310 0.99 6.24 -22.95
CA PRO A 310 0.46 5.53 -21.80
C PRO A 310 -1.06 5.36 -21.93
N LYS A 311 -1.57 4.22 -21.45
CA LYS A 311 -3.01 3.96 -21.28
C LYS A 311 -3.54 4.60 -19.99
N ILE A 312 -2.71 4.64 -18.93
CA ILE A 312 -2.98 5.41 -17.71
C ILE A 312 -1.82 6.40 -17.46
N LEU A 313 -2.16 7.67 -17.35
CA LEU A 313 -1.30 8.73 -16.81
C LEU A 313 -1.65 8.94 -15.34
N ILE A 314 -0.66 8.86 -14.45
CA ILE A 314 -0.82 8.88 -12.99
C ILE A 314 -0.24 10.18 -12.45
N CYS A 315 -1.07 10.99 -11.78
CA CYS A 315 -0.64 12.08 -10.91
C CYS A 315 -0.80 11.71 -9.42
N GLY A 316 -0.26 12.54 -8.51
CA GLY A 316 -0.13 12.20 -7.10
C GLY A 316 1.21 11.52 -6.77
N GLY A 317 1.57 11.48 -5.48
CA GLY A 317 2.93 11.08 -5.06
C GLY A 317 3.10 10.97 -3.55
N SER A 318 4.32 10.62 -3.12
CA SER A 318 4.70 10.37 -1.72
C SER A 318 5.65 11.42 -1.12
N SER A 319 6.38 12.17 -1.95
CA SER A 319 7.40 13.12 -1.50
C SER A 319 7.46 14.40 -2.35
N TYR A 320 6.34 14.82 -2.95
CA TYR A 320 6.26 16.09 -3.68
C TYR A 320 5.69 17.19 -2.76
N PRO A 321 6.42 18.27 -2.44
CA PRO A 321 6.01 19.28 -1.46
C PRO A 321 5.09 20.38 -2.04
N ARG A 322 4.67 20.27 -3.30
CA ARG A 322 3.92 21.31 -4.02
C ARG A 322 2.56 20.82 -4.51
N GLU A 323 1.73 21.78 -4.91
CA GLU A 323 0.43 21.50 -5.53
C GLU A 323 0.56 20.93 -6.96
N TRP A 324 -0.51 20.29 -7.45
CA TRP A 324 -0.55 19.57 -8.72
C TRP A 324 -1.43 20.30 -9.73
N ASP A 325 -0.91 20.56 -10.93
CA ASP A 325 -1.70 21.12 -12.03
C ASP A 325 -2.51 20.02 -12.73
N TYR A 326 -3.63 19.65 -12.11
CA TYR A 326 -4.56 18.66 -12.64
C TYR A 326 -5.15 19.06 -14.01
N ALA A 327 -5.21 20.37 -14.32
CA ALA A 327 -5.67 20.86 -15.62
C ALA A 327 -4.66 20.55 -16.72
N ARG A 328 -3.36 20.82 -16.49
CA ARG A 328 -2.27 20.44 -17.40
C ARG A 328 -2.16 18.92 -17.53
N PHE A 329 -2.29 18.15 -16.45
CA PHE A 329 -2.38 16.68 -16.50
C PHE A 329 -3.54 16.18 -17.38
N ARG A 330 -4.73 16.78 -17.25
CA ARG A 330 -5.90 16.46 -18.09
C ARG A 330 -5.66 16.81 -19.56
N GLN A 331 -5.09 17.98 -19.87
CA GLN A 331 -4.74 18.33 -21.26
C GLN A 331 -3.79 17.29 -21.88
N ILE A 332 -2.79 16.82 -21.13
CA ILE A 332 -1.82 15.83 -21.62
C ILE A 332 -2.48 14.45 -21.80
N ALA A 333 -3.30 14.02 -20.83
CA ALA A 333 -4.06 12.77 -20.94
C ALA A 333 -5.03 12.76 -22.14
N ASP A 334 -5.78 13.86 -22.34
CA ASP A 334 -6.72 14.00 -23.47
C ASP A 334 -5.96 14.01 -24.82
N LYS A 335 -4.77 14.62 -24.89
CA LYS A 335 -3.88 14.62 -26.09
C LYS A 335 -3.32 13.24 -26.44
N CYS A 336 -2.85 12.48 -25.45
CA CYS A 336 -2.21 11.17 -25.71
C CYS A 336 -3.23 10.02 -25.82
N GLY A 337 -4.43 10.18 -25.24
CA GLY A 337 -5.51 9.19 -25.19
C GLY A 337 -5.64 8.46 -23.85
N ALA A 338 -4.86 8.82 -22.84
CA ALA A 338 -4.78 8.13 -21.56
C ALA A 338 -5.99 8.38 -20.64
N VAL A 339 -6.29 7.40 -19.79
CA VAL A 339 -7.03 7.57 -18.52
C VAL A 339 -6.17 8.41 -17.57
N LEU A 340 -6.76 9.43 -16.94
CA LEU A 340 -6.09 10.22 -15.91
C LEU A 340 -6.47 9.71 -14.52
N MET A 341 -5.49 9.19 -13.79
CA MET A 341 -5.62 8.66 -12.44
C MET A 341 -4.86 9.57 -11.45
N CYS A 342 -5.47 9.89 -10.31
CA CYS A 342 -4.75 10.53 -9.20
C CYS A 342 -4.62 9.60 -7.99
N ASP A 343 -3.39 9.34 -7.54
CA ASP A 343 -3.13 8.73 -6.24
C ASP A 343 -2.97 9.84 -5.18
N MET A 344 -4.11 10.28 -4.62
CA MET A 344 -4.14 11.33 -3.61
C MET A 344 -3.75 10.84 -2.20
N ALA A 345 -3.20 9.62 -2.06
CA ALA A 345 -2.99 8.93 -0.78
C ALA A 345 -2.32 9.75 0.32
N HIS A 346 -1.45 10.68 -0.04
CA HIS A 346 -0.75 11.57 0.89
C HIS A 346 -1.59 12.80 1.30
N ILE A 347 -2.39 13.35 0.40
CA ILE A 347 -3.09 14.64 0.55
C ILE A 347 -4.61 14.51 0.71
N SER A 348 -5.16 13.30 0.75
CA SER A 348 -6.61 13.05 0.79
C SER A 348 -7.36 13.75 1.93
N GLY A 349 -6.72 13.97 3.08
CA GLY A 349 -7.30 14.83 4.13
C GLY A 349 -7.43 16.30 3.71
N LEU A 350 -6.41 16.85 3.04
CA LEU A 350 -6.40 18.22 2.52
C LEU A 350 -7.44 18.38 1.39
N VAL A 351 -7.60 17.36 0.53
CA VAL A 351 -8.62 17.35 -0.53
C VAL A 351 -10.03 17.37 0.08
N ALA A 352 -10.33 16.48 1.02
CA ALA A 352 -11.62 16.43 1.69
C ALA A 352 -11.95 17.74 2.45
N ALA A 353 -10.95 18.31 3.13
CA ALA A 353 -11.08 19.61 3.80
C ALA A 353 -11.20 20.81 2.86
N LYS A 354 -11.07 20.65 1.53
CA LYS A 354 -10.95 21.74 0.55
C LYS A 354 -9.82 22.72 0.90
N GLU A 355 -8.65 22.15 1.15
CA GLU A 355 -7.40 22.82 1.50
C GLU A 355 -6.29 22.63 0.45
N CYS A 356 -6.59 21.96 -0.66
CA CYS A 356 -5.81 21.96 -1.90
C CYS A 356 -6.78 21.74 -3.08
N LEU A 357 -6.28 21.90 -4.31
CA LEU A 357 -7.05 21.63 -5.53
C LEU A 357 -7.61 20.19 -5.54
N SER A 358 -8.84 20.05 -6.04
CA SER A 358 -9.55 18.79 -6.14
C SER A 358 -9.08 17.99 -7.37
N PRO A 359 -8.59 16.74 -7.22
CA PRO A 359 -8.34 15.88 -8.36
C PRO A 359 -9.65 15.43 -9.04
N PHE A 360 -10.78 15.44 -8.32
CA PHE A 360 -12.09 15.01 -8.82
C PHE A 360 -12.67 15.93 -9.89
N ASP A 361 -12.15 17.15 -10.03
CA ASP A 361 -12.58 18.09 -11.07
C ASP A 361 -12.02 17.68 -12.44
N TYR A 362 -10.91 16.92 -12.46
CA TYR A 362 -10.12 16.64 -13.67
C TYR A 362 -9.88 15.16 -13.95
N CYS A 363 -9.67 14.32 -12.93
CA CYS A 363 -9.32 12.91 -13.09
C CYS A 363 -10.52 12.05 -13.48
N ASP A 364 -10.25 10.89 -14.05
CA ASP A 364 -11.25 9.83 -14.31
C ASP A 364 -11.44 8.94 -13.06
N ILE A 365 -10.34 8.71 -12.36
CA ILE A 365 -10.22 7.83 -11.19
C ILE A 365 -9.34 8.52 -10.16
N VAL A 366 -9.70 8.37 -8.89
CA VAL A 366 -8.91 8.85 -7.75
C VAL A 366 -8.74 7.73 -6.74
N THR A 367 -7.50 7.33 -6.45
CA THR A 367 -7.17 6.35 -5.39
C THR A 367 -6.56 7.03 -4.18
N SER A 368 -6.68 6.40 -3.01
CA SER A 368 -6.05 6.89 -1.79
C SER A 368 -5.76 5.77 -0.79
N THR A 369 -4.77 5.97 0.09
CA THR A 369 -4.76 5.31 1.40
C THR A 369 -5.69 6.02 2.36
N THR A 370 -6.26 5.28 3.31
CA THR A 370 -7.20 5.84 4.29
C THR A 370 -6.57 6.28 5.62
N HIS A 371 -5.26 6.07 5.82
CA HIS A 371 -4.55 6.24 7.10
C HIS A 371 -3.59 7.43 7.23
N LYS A 372 -3.34 8.22 6.17
CA LYS A 372 -2.36 9.32 6.20
C LYS A 372 -2.99 10.61 6.75
N SER A 373 -3.03 11.68 5.96
CA SER A 373 -3.75 12.92 6.32
C SER A 373 -5.22 12.64 6.67
N LEU A 374 -5.88 11.69 5.97
CA LEU A 374 -7.25 11.24 6.24
C LEU A 374 -7.50 10.65 7.64
N ARG A 375 -6.45 10.20 8.36
CA ARG A 375 -6.51 9.76 9.77
C ARG A 375 -7.50 8.61 10.09
N GLY A 376 -7.83 7.79 9.10
CA GLY A 376 -8.63 6.57 9.25
C GLY A 376 -7.79 5.29 9.44
N PRO A 377 -8.41 4.09 9.37
CA PRO A 377 -7.71 2.82 9.51
C PRO A 377 -6.79 2.52 8.32
N ARG A 378 -5.87 1.55 8.46
CA ARG A 378 -4.95 1.17 7.39
C ARG A 378 -5.65 0.36 6.28
N GLY A 379 -6.07 1.05 5.21
CA GLY A 379 -6.40 0.42 3.92
C GLY A 379 -6.31 1.37 2.73
N GLY A 380 -7.02 1.02 1.65
CA GLY A 380 -7.18 1.79 0.43
C GLY A 380 -8.63 2.14 0.11
N ILE A 381 -8.83 2.96 -0.93
CA ILE A 381 -10.12 3.35 -1.48
C ILE A 381 -9.93 3.75 -2.96
N ILE A 382 -10.90 3.43 -3.81
CA ILE A 382 -10.93 3.80 -5.24
C ILE A 382 -12.23 4.56 -5.51
N PHE A 383 -12.13 5.77 -6.06
CA PHE A 383 -13.25 6.51 -6.62
C PHE A 383 -13.15 6.50 -8.15
N TYR A 384 -14.28 6.39 -8.84
CA TYR A 384 -14.35 6.33 -10.30
C TYR A 384 -15.57 7.08 -10.83
N ARG A 385 -15.43 7.72 -12.00
CA ARG A 385 -16.58 8.38 -12.65
C ARG A 385 -17.65 7.38 -13.08
N LYS A 386 -18.90 7.83 -12.96
CA LYS A 386 -20.13 7.19 -13.45
C LYS A 386 -20.83 8.08 -14.47
N GLY A 387 -21.91 7.59 -15.05
CA GLY A 387 -22.73 8.35 -15.99
C GLY A 387 -22.09 8.52 -17.37
N LYS A 388 -22.44 9.61 -18.06
CA LYS A 388 -22.04 9.87 -19.45
C LYS A 388 -20.67 10.56 -19.54
N ARG A 389 -19.82 10.10 -20.46
CA ARG A 389 -18.52 10.69 -20.79
C ARG A 389 -18.73 12.10 -21.39
N LEU A 390 -18.38 13.14 -20.61
CA LEU A 390 -18.50 14.55 -21.00
C LEU A 390 -17.61 14.97 -22.21
N ARG A 391 -16.66 14.13 -22.63
CA ARG A 391 -15.75 14.37 -23.75
C ARG A 391 -15.50 13.08 -24.52
N LYS A 392 -15.56 13.13 -25.85
CA LYS A 392 -15.05 12.03 -26.69
C LYS A 392 -13.51 12.03 -26.63
N ARG A 393 -12.92 10.91 -26.18
CA ARG A 393 -11.48 10.66 -26.40
C ARG A 393 -11.23 10.45 -27.89
N MET A 394 -10.00 10.74 -28.34
CA MET A 394 -9.49 10.11 -29.55
C MET A 394 -9.31 8.62 -29.26
N SER A 395 -10.27 7.78 -29.65
CA SER A 395 -10.15 6.35 -29.43
C SER A 395 -9.08 5.77 -30.36
N LEU A 396 -8.04 5.19 -29.78
CA LEU A 396 -7.06 4.36 -30.49
C LEU A 396 -7.59 2.92 -30.74
N CYS A 397 -8.80 2.61 -30.26
CA CYS A 397 -9.50 1.35 -30.51
C CYS A 397 -10.75 1.63 -31.35
N GLN A 398 -10.81 1.09 -32.57
CA GLN A 398 -12.05 1.12 -33.37
C GLN A 398 -13.09 0.18 -32.73
N GLY A 399 -14.31 0.66 -32.50
CA GLY A 399 -15.47 -0.18 -32.13
C GLY A 399 -16.36 0.35 -30.99
N GLU A 400 -15.79 1.04 -30.00
CA GLU A 400 -16.57 1.46 -28.82
C GLU A 400 -17.26 2.82 -29.00
N GLU A 401 -18.49 2.81 -29.55
CA GLU A 401 -19.42 3.96 -29.47
C GLU A 401 -20.10 4.09 -28.09
N ASN A 402 -19.49 3.53 -27.02
CA ASN A 402 -20.05 3.63 -25.68
C ASN A 402 -19.73 5.00 -25.05
N ASP A 403 -20.74 5.87 -25.11
CA ASP A 403 -20.72 7.22 -24.53
C ASP A 403 -20.73 7.22 -22.98
N HIS A 404 -20.83 6.07 -22.29
CA HIS A 404 -20.85 5.96 -20.82
C HIS A 404 -19.51 5.52 -20.23
N PHE A 405 -19.28 5.84 -18.94
CA PHE A 405 -18.15 5.32 -18.18
C PHE A 405 -18.38 3.86 -17.76
N ASP A 406 -17.42 3.00 -18.12
CA ASP A 406 -17.36 1.54 -17.90
C ASP A 406 -16.56 1.16 -16.64
N PHE A 407 -16.14 2.15 -15.84
CA PHE A 407 -15.19 1.95 -14.74
C PHE A 407 -15.76 1.18 -13.56
N GLU A 408 -17.06 1.29 -13.28
CA GLU A 408 -17.69 0.71 -12.08
C GLU A 408 -17.55 -0.82 -12.06
N ASP A 409 -18.09 -1.50 -13.06
CA ASP A 409 -18.01 -2.97 -13.18
C ASP A 409 -16.56 -3.44 -13.24
N ARG A 410 -15.72 -2.78 -14.06
CA ARG A 410 -14.33 -3.17 -14.28
C ARG A 410 -13.46 -3.05 -13.04
N ILE A 411 -13.63 -1.99 -12.25
CA ILE A 411 -12.88 -1.78 -11.00
C ILE A 411 -13.42 -2.70 -9.90
N ASN A 412 -14.74 -2.83 -9.78
CA ASN A 412 -15.33 -3.71 -8.76
C ASN A 412 -14.90 -5.17 -9.02
N PHE A 413 -15.00 -5.67 -10.26
CA PHE A 413 -14.52 -7.00 -10.67
C PHE A 413 -13.01 -7.18 -10.44
N ALA A 414 -12.21 -6.14 -10.71
CA ALA A 414 -10.76 -6.19 -10.49
C ALA A 414 -10.40 -6.25 -9.00
N VAL A 415 -11.17 -5.62 -8.10
CA VAL A 415 -11.01 -5.78 -6.65
C VAL A 415 -11.44 -7.18 -6.23
N PHE A 416 -12.66 -7.61 -6.59
CA PHE A 416 -13.20 -8.94 -6.36
C PHE A 416 -14.07 -9.37 -7.56
N PRO A 417 -13.86 -10.55 -8.18
CA PRO A 417 -13.05 -11.67 -7.70
C PRO A 417 -11.58 -11.68 -8.18
N SER A 418 -11.12 -10.69 -8.95
CA SER A 418 -9.85 -10.84 -9.68
C SER A 418 -8.55 -10.74 -8.85
N LEU A 419 -8.57 -10.11 -7.65
CA LEU A 419 -7.34 -9.84 -6.88
C LEU A 419 -7.46 -10.05 -5.36
N GLN A 420 -8.63 -9.79 -4.78
CA GLN A 420 -8.90 -9.99 -3.36
C GLN A 420 -10.01 -11.04 -3.16
N GLY A 421 -10.13 -11.56 -1.94
CA GLY A 421 -11.26 -12.38 -1.50
C GLY A 421 -12.14 -11.59 -0.52
N GLY A 422 -12.52 -12.23 0.59
CA GLY A 422 -13.33 -11.64 1.66
C GLY A 422 -12.91 -10.21 2.09
N PRO A 423 -13.83 -9.22 2.01
CA PRO A 423 -13.57 -7.86 2.51
C PRO A 423 -13.35 -7.79 4.02
N HIS A 424 -12.46 -6.89 4.47
CA HIS A 424 -12.16 -6.67 5.88
C HIS A 424 -13.22 -5.77 6.54
N ASN A 425 -14.34 -6.35 6.96
CA ASN A 425 -15.51 -5.57 7.42
C ASN A 425 -15.26 -4.72 8.68
N ASN A 426 -14.35 -5.13 9.55
CA ASN A 426 -13.86 -4.33 10.69
C ASN A 426 -13.12 -3.06 10.22
N HIS A 427 -12.32 -3.15 9.15
CA HIS A 427 -11.71 -1.99 8.51
C HIS A 427 -12.76 -1.09 7.85
N ILE A 428 -13.75 -1.65 7.13
CA ILE A 428 -14.80 -0.87 6.45
C ILE A 428 -15.65 -0.09 7.48
N ALA A 429 -15.99 -0.69 8.63
CA ALA A 429 -16.67 0.01 9.73
C ALA A 429 -15.80 1.12 10.35
N ALA A 430 -14.53 0.83 10.62
CA ALA A 430 -13.57 1.83 11.12
C ALA A 430 -13.37 2.99 10.12
N LEU A 431 -13.44 2.71 8.80
CA LEU A 431 -13.37 3.71 7.75
C LEU A 431 -14.64 4.56 7.70
N ALA A 432 -15.83 3.96 7.83
CA ALA A 432 -17.09 4.70 7.91
C ALA A 432 -17.12 5.66 9.11
N ILE A 433 -16.47 5.31 10.23
CA ILE A 433 -16.28 6.21 11.39
C ILE A 433 -15.33 7.36 11.04
N ALA A 434 -14.17 7.06 10.44
CA ALA A 434 -13.20 8.08 10.04
C ALA A 434 -13.79 9.07 9.02
N LEU A 435 -14.51 8.60 8.01
CA LEU A 435 -15.15 9.46 7.00
C LEU A 435 -16.23 10.37 7.59
N LYS A 436 -16.96 9.92 8.63
CA LYS A 436 -17.87 10.79 9.39
C LYS A 436 -17.12 11.95 10.08
N GLN A 437 -15.90 11.70 10.57
CA GLN A 437 -15.07 12.74 11.19
C GLN A 437 -14.43 13.67 10.15
N VAL A 438 -14.01 13.13 9.00
CA VAL A 438 -13.43 13.92 7.91
C VAL A 438 -14.41 15.00 7.39
N ALA A 439 -15.71 14.72 7.43
CA ALA A 439 -16.76 15.63 7.00
C ALA A 439 -17.12 16.75 8.01
N THR A 440 -16.42 16.92 9.14
CA THR A 440 -16.77 17.93 10.16
C THR A 440 -15.91 19.21 10.09
N PRO A 441 -16.41 20.37 10.59
CA PRO A 441 -15.65 21.62 10.61
C PRO A 441 -14.33 21.53 11.39
N GLU A 442 -14.30 20.75 12.47
CA GLU A 442 -13.12 20.55 13.31
C GLU A 442 -12.01 19.81 12.54
N TYR A 443 -12.38 18.88 11.65
CA TYR A 443 -11.41 18.22 10.77
C TYR A 443 -10.85 19.18 9.70
N LYS A 444 -11.67 20.10 9.16
CA LYS A 444 -11.15 21.16 8.28
C LYS A 444 -10.18 22.07 9.02
N ALA A 445 -10.50 22.49 10.25
CA ALA A 445 -9.58 23.28 11.08
C ALA A 445 -8.26 22.53 11.36
N TYR A 446 -8.33 21.23 11.65
CA TYR A 446 -7.15 20.36 11.79
C TYR A 446 -6.31 20.33 10.50
N MET A 447 -6.91 20.19 9.32
CA MET A 447 -6.19 20.20 8.03
C MET A 447 -5.58 21.58 7.69
N GLN A 448 -6.24 22.67 8.06
CA GLN A 448 -5.67 24.02 7.98
C GLN A 448 -4.43 24.15 8.88
N GLN A 449 -4.51 23.67 10.11
CA GLN A 449 -3.38 23.67 11.04
C GLN A 449 -2.22 22.81 10.55
N VAL A 450 -2.50 21.65 9.93
CA VAL A 450 -1.50 20.76 9.32
C VAL A 450 -0.67 21.49 8.25
N LYS A 451 -1.31 22.24 7.34
CA LYS A 451 -0.61 23.09 6.35
C LYS A 451 0.17 24.21 7.00
N LYS A 452 -0.45 24.96 7.92
CA LYS A 452 0.17 26.12 8.59
C LYS A 452 1.41 25.71 9.38
N ASN A 453 1.35 24.58 10.08
CA ASN A 453 2.49 23.95 10.76
C ASN A 453 3.62 23.57 9.78
N ALA A 454 3.28 23.01 8.60
CA ALA A 454 4.28 22.61 7.60
C ALA A 454 4.97 23.84 6.98
N GLN A 455 4.22 24.90 6.71
CA GLN A 455 4.71 26.19 6.23
C GLN A 455 5.56 26.91 7.28
N THR A 456 5.18 26.87 8.56
CA THR A 456 6.01 27.37 9.66
C THR A 456 7.30 26.57 9.76
N LEU A 457 7.26 25.23 9.80
CA LEU A 457 8.48 24.41 9.88
C LEU A 457 9.42 24.65 8.68
N ALA A 458 8.87 24.79 7.47
CA ALA A 458 9.66 25.15 6.30
C ALA A 458 10.33 26.54 6.47
N SER A 459 9.56 27.54 6.89
CA SER A 459 10.06 28.89 7.17
C SER A 459 11.11 28.90 8.28
N ALA A 460 10.91 28.11 9.33
CA ALA A 460 11.80 27.93 10.46
C ALA A 460 13.18 27.43 10.01
N LEU A 461 13.20 26.38 9.20
CA LEU A 461 14.41 25.78 8.63
C LEU A 461 15.10 26.72 7.62
N LEU A 462 14.33 27.44 6.79
CA LEU A 462 14.87 28.40 5.81
C LEU A 462 15.57 29.60 6.50
N ARG A 463 14.96 30.19 7.55
CA ARG A 463 15.62 31.24 8.36
C ARG A 463 16.89 30.72 9.04
N ARG A 464 16.92 29.42 9.37
CA ARG A 464 18.08 28.68 9.89
C ARG A 464 19.07 28.21 8.78
N LYS A 465 18.96 28.75 7.56
CA LYS A 465 19.83 28.52 6.38
C LYS A 465 19.84 27.08 5.85
N CYS A 466 18.81 26.28 6.13
CA CYS A 466 18.64 24.95 5.55
C CYS A 466 18.14 25.01 4.11
N ARG A 467 18.59 24.11 3.23
CA ARG A 467 18.10 24.01 1.84
C ARG A 467 16.88 23.09 1.77
N LEU A 468 15.74 23.59 1.32
CA LEU A 468 14.54 22.79 1.06
C LEU A 468 14.35 22.59 -0.45
N VAL A 469 13.90 21.41 -0.87
CA VAL A 469 13.54 21.15 -2.28
C VAL A 469 12.33 22.03 -2.64
N THR A 470 12.37 22.69 -3.80
CA THR A 470 11.44 23.78 -4.19
C THR A 470 11.40 25.01 -3.28
N GLY A 471 12.24 25.09 -2.24
CA GLY A 471 12.31 26.24 -1.33
C GLY A 471 11.11 26.43 -0.39
N GLY A 472 10.26 25.41 -0.16
CA GLY A 472 9.08 25.53 0.71
C GLY A 472 8.11 24.35 0.57
N THR A 473 6.85 24.56 0.95
CA THR A 473 5.76 23.59 0.77
C THR A 473 4.38 24.26 0.66
N ASP A 474 3.48 23.65 -0.11
CA ASP A 474 2.05 24.02 -0.22
C ASP A 474 1.15 23.06 0.58
N ASN A 475 1.71 21.94 1.07
CA ASN A 475 0.97 20.82 1.64
C ASN A 475 1.48 20.43 3.04
N HIS A 476 1.26 19.18 3.47
CA HIS A 476 1.56 18.71 4.84
C HIS A 476 3.00 18.21 5.04
N LEU A 477 3.86 18.26 4.02
CA LEU A 477 5.23 17.74 4.07
C LEU A 477 6.26 18.66 3.41
N LEU A 478 7.51 18.50 3.81
CA LEU A 478 8.68 19.14 3.20
C LEU A 478 9.80 18.13 2.94
N LEU A 479 10.68 18.49 2.02
CA LEU A 479 11.93 17.77 1.74
C LEU A 479 13.11 18.68 2.11
N TRP A 480 13.86 18.28 3.15
CA TRP A 480 15.10 18.96 3.55
C TRP A 480 16.29 18.27 2.90
N ASP A 481 17.09 19.04 2.15
CA ASP A 481 18.36 18.63 1.57
C ASP A 481 19.49 18.82 2.59
N LEU A 482 20.10 17.72 3.03
CA LEU A 482 21.19 17.71 4.00
C LEU A 482 22.58 17.75 3.35
N ARG A 483 22.67 17.76 2.01
CA ARG A 483 23.95 17.80 1.28
C ARG A 483 24.74 19.07 1.57
N THR A 484 24.07 20.19 1.83
CA THR A 484 24.69 21.46 2.25
C THR A 484 25.35 21.39 3.63
N LEU A 485 24.99 20.39 4.45
CA LEU A 485 25.63 20.07 5.73
C LEU A 485 26.67 18.93 5.60
N GLY A 486 26.90 18.42 4.39
CA GLY A 486 27.78 17.27 4.14
C GLY A 486 27.29 15.93 4.68
N LEU A 487 26.02 15.86 5.14
CA LEU A 487 25.39 14.68 5.74
C LEU A 487 24.72 13.78 4.70
N THR A 488 24.37 12.56 5.12
CA THR A 488 23.45 11.68 4.38
C THR A 488 22.14 11.53 5.15
N GLY A 489 21.02 11.32 4.44
CA GLY A 489 19.72 11.08 5.08
C GLY A 489 19.76 9.87 6.01
N LYS A 490 20.55 8.83 5.67
CA LYS A 490 20.73 7.61 6.47
C LYS A 490 21.40 7.87 7.83
N ASN A 491 22.44 8.70 7.87
CA ASN A 491 23.16 9.01 9.11
C ASN A 491 22.32 9.93 10.02
N PHE A 492 21.67 10.95 9.44
CA PHE A 492 20.83 11.88 10.18
C PHE A 492 19.54 11.24 10.70
N GLU A 493 18.87 10.39 9.90
CA GLU A 493 17.71 9.59 10.32
C GLU A 493 18.03 8.76 11.58
N LYS A 494 19.21 8.13 11.65
CA LYS A 494 19.58 7.33 12.82
C LYS A 494 19.90 8.16 14.06
N VAL A 495 20.42 9.38 13.92
CA VAL A 495 20.57 10.31 15.05
C VAL A 495 19.19 10.75 15.57
N CYS A 496 18.27 11.09 14.66
CA CYS A 496 16.90 11.46 15.01
C CYS A 496 16.18 10.34 15.75
N GLU A 497 16.21 9.11 15.22
CA GLU A 497 15.60 7.92 15.83
C GLU A 497 16.10 7.69 17.28
N ILE A 498 17.42 7.76 17.50
CA ILE A 498 18.01 7.58 18.84
C ILE A 498 17.66 8.76 19.77
N CYS A 499 17.30 9.92 19.23
CA CYS A 499 16.81 11.08 19.98
C CYS A 499 15.27 11.16 20.09
N GLN A 500 14.53 10.10 19.73
CA GLN A 500 13.05 10.04 19.74
C GLN A 500 12.38 11.02 18.74
N ILE A 501 13.05 11.33 17.64
CA ILE A 501 12.51 12.10 16.51
C ILE A 501 12.34 11.15 15.32
N THR A 502 11.10 10.79 15.00
CA THR A 502 10.82 9.73 14.02
C THR A 502 10.55 10.33 12.65
N LEU A 503 11.50 10.22 11.71
CA LEU A 503 11.40 10.72 10.33
C LEU A 503 11.99 9.72 9.33
N ASN A 504 11.85 9.98 8.02
CA ASN A 504 12.41 9.09 6.99
C ASN A 504 13.38 9.81 6.04
N LYS A 505 14.51 9.17 5.75
CA LYS A 505 15.40 9.50 4.61
C LYS A 505 14.63 9.48 3.29
N SER A 506 15.06 10.29 2.34
CA SER A 506 14.45 10.38 1.01
C SER A 506 15.50 10.63 -0.07
N ALA A 507 15.20 10.17 -1.30
CA ALA A 507 15.99 10.47 -2.47
C ALA A 507 15.54 11.82 -3.05
N ILE A 508 16.51 12.65 -3.44
CA ILE A 508 16.29 13.99 -4.00
C ILE A 508 17.19 14.21 -5.21
N PHE A 509 16.74 15.03 -6.16
CA PHE A 509 17.55 15.48 -7.28
C PHE A 509 18.59 16.52 -6.83
N GLY A 510 19.77 16.49 -7.45
CA GLY A 510 20.77 17.54 -7.39
C GLY A 510 20.69 18.48 -8.57
N ASP A 511 21.38 19.60 -8.46
CA ASP A 511 21.36 20.72 -9.41
C ASP A 511 21.87 20.31 -10.82
N ASN A 512 22.60 19.19 -10.92
CA ASN A 512 23.09 18.54 -12.14
C ASN A 512 22.25 17.32 -12.59
N GLY A 513 21.07 17.09 -12.00
CA GLY A 513 20.23 15.92 -12.27
C GLY A 513 20.60 14.64 -11.52
N ALA A 514 21.69 14.60 -10.75
CA ALA A 514 22.10 13.40 -10.01
C ALA A 514 21.16 13.11 -8.82
N ILE A 515 20.69 11.86 -8.73
CA ILE A 515 19.85 11.39 -7.63
C ILE A 515 20.72 11.09 -6.40
N SER A 516 20.32 11.59 -5.22
CA SER A 516 21.07 11.40 -3.97
C SER A 516 20.15 11.07 -2.79
N PRO A 517 20.48 10.08 -1.94
CA PRO A 517 19.80 9.82 -0.66
C PRO A 517 20.23 10.81 0.45
N GLY A 518 20.56 12.04 0.06
CA GLY A 518 20.98 13.14 0.94
C GLY A 518 19.81 13.94 1.54
N GLY A 519 18.57 13.54 1.29
CA GLY A 519 17.39 14.23 1.82
C GLY A 519 16.73 13.50 2.99
N VAL A 520 15.87 14.22 3.71
CA VAL A 520 14.81 13.65 4.55
C VAL A 520 13.45 14.24 4.19
N ARG A 521 12.41 13.41 4.36
CA ARG A 521 11.01 13.81 4.25
C ARG A 521 10.43 13.95 5.65
N ILE A 522 9.90 15.13 5.93
CA ILE A 522 9.32 15.52 7.22
C ILE A 522 7.88 15.97 6.94
N GLY A 523 6.92 15.59 7.78
CA GLY A 523 5.54 16.02 7.68
C GLY A 523 4.89 16.24 9.05
N THR A 524 3.79 16.99 9.04
CA THR A 524 3.13 17.52 10.23
C THR A 524 1.87 16.81 10.75
N PRO A 525 1.16 15.91 10.02
CA PRO A 525 -0.14 15.37 10.47
C PRO A 525 -0.17 14.75 11.86
N ALA A 526 0.85 13.95 12.23
CA ALA A 526 0.89 13.22 13.50
C ALA A 526 1.01 14.17 14.71
N MET A 527 2.05 15.02 14.77
CA MET A 527 2.16 15.99 15.87
C MET A 527 1.04 17.04 15.87
N THR A 528 0.50 17.42 14.71
CA THR A 528 -0.70 18.28 14.68
C THR A 528 -1.94 17.57 15.24
N SER A 529 -2.08 16.25 15.07
CA SER A 529 -3.14 15.45 15.73
C SER A 529 -2.99 15.39 17.26
N ARG A 530 -1.80 15.67 17.80
CA ARG A 530 -1.54 15.81 19.24
C ARG A 530 -1.80 17.22 19.78
N GLY A 531 -2.13 18.18 18.90
CA GLY A 531 -2.42 19.56 19.25
C GLY A 531 -1.29 20.57 19.00
N CYS A 532 -0.15 20.17 18.43
CA CYS A 532 0.96 21.09 18.16
C CYS A 532 0.56 22.22 17.17
N LEU A 533 0.98 23.44 17.47
CA LEU A 533 0.78 24.67 16.72
C LEU A 533 2.13 25.22 16.17
N GLU A 534 2.15 26.47 15.68
CA GLU A 534 3.32 27.02 14.97
C GLU A 534 4.55 27.15 15.87
N GLY A 535 4.39 27.59 17.12
CA GLY A 535 5.50 27.70 18.08
C GLY A 535 6.13 26.35 18.44
N ASP A 536 5.32 25.29 18.43
CA ASP A 536 5.79 23.92 18.63
C ASP A 536 6.60 23.45 17.43
N PHE A 537 6.17 23.80 16.20
CA PHE A 537 6.91 23.48 14.98
C PHE A 537 8.18 24.33 14.77
N GLU A 538 8.25 25.55 15.31
CA GLU A 538 9.53 26.27 15.47
C GLU A 538 10.47 25.55 16.44
N THR A 539 9.95 25.04 17.56
CA THR A 539 10.73 24.28 18.55
C THR A 539 11.24 22.94 17.97
N ILE A 540 10.41 22.25 17.19
CA ILE A 540 10.79 21.05 16.42
C ILE A 540 11.90 21.38 15.40
N ALA A 541 11.92 22.57 14.79
CA ALA A 541 13.00 22.98 13.89
C ALA A 541 14.36 23.07 14.62
N ASP A 542 14.38 23.51 15.88
CA ASP A 542 15.60 23.58 16.68
C ASP A 542 16.08 22.20 17.19
N PHE A 543 15.16 21.27 17.50
CA PHE A 543 15.51 19.88 17.77
C PHE A 543 16.11 19.19 16.52
N LEU A 544 15.52 19.43 15.35
CA LEU A 544 16.03 18.95 14.06
C LEU A 544 17.42 19.52 13.73
N LEU A 545 17.66 20.81 14.01
CA LEU A 545 19.00 21.40 13.92
C LEU A 545 20.00 20.74 14.88
N ARG A 546 19.64 20.55 16.16
CA ARG A 546 20.55 19.97 17.16
C ARG A 546 20.91 18.53 16.78
N ALA A 547 19.96 17.74 16.28
CA ALA A 547 20.24 16.42 15.70
C ALA A 547 21.20 16.49 14.50
N ALA A 548 21.08 17.50 13.64
CA ALA A 548 21.98 17.68 12.48
C ALA A 548 23.38 18.12 12.89
N GLN A 549 23.51 18.93 13.95
CA GLN A 549 24.80 19.29 14.56
C GLN A 549 25.49 18.05 15.15
N ILE A 550 24.76 17.25 15.94
CA ILE A 550 25.26 15.98 16.50
C ILE A 550 25.72 15.04 15.39
N ALA A 551 24.91 14.85 14.35
CA ALA A 551 25.28 14.05 13.19
C ALA A 551 26.53 14.57 12.48
N SER A 552 26.71 15.89 12.42
CA SER A 552 27.88 16.53 11.79
C SER A 552 29.16 16.34 12.61
N ILE A 553 29.07 16.43 13.95
CA ILE A 553 30.17 16.18 14.88
C ILE A 553 30.60 14.72 14.82
N VAL A 554 29.67 13.78 15.00
CA VAL A 554 29.96 12.34 14.97
C VAL A 554 30.52 11.91 13.60
N GLN A 555 30.03 12.48 12.49
CA GLN A 555 30.57 12.21 11.16
C GLN A 555 31.97 12.80 10.93
N LYS A 556 32.34 13.86 11.66
CA LYS A 556 33.69 14.44 11.62
C LYS A 556 34.69 13.61 12.45
N GLU A 557 34.26 13.06 13.57
CA GLU A 557 35.09 12.31 14.52
C GLU A 557 35.25 10.83 14.12
N HIS A 558 34.18 10.19 13.65
CA HIS A 558 34.14 8.77 13.29
C HIS A 558 34.03 8.50 11.77
N GLY A 559 33.97 9.55 10.96
CA GLY A 559 33.90 9.46 9.50
C GLY A 559 32.51 9.14 8.95
N LYS A 560 32.44 8.93 7.63
CA LYS A 560 31.18 8.72 6.88
C LYS A 560 30.71 7.26 6.81
N LEU A 561 31.59 6.30 7.11
CA LEU A 561 31.25 4.87 7.06
C LEU A 561 30.27 4.53 8.19
N GLN A 562 29.13 3.91 7.86
CA GLN A 562 28.05 3.67 8.82
C GLN A 562 28.51 2.86 10.04
N LYS A 563 29.39 1.86 9.84
CA LYS A 563 29.91 1.01 10.92
C LYS A 563 30.65 1.80 12.00
N ASP A 564 31.30 2.89 11.62
CA ASP A 564 32.11 3.72 12.50
C ASP A 564 31.31 4.90 13.04
N PHE A 565 30.48 5.53 12.18
CA PHE A 565 29.48 6.53 12.59
C PHE A 565 28.59 6.02 13.73
N LEU A 566 28.10 4.76 13.64
CA LEU A 566 27.28 4.15 14.69
C LEU A 566 27.99 4.00 16.04
N LYS A 567 29.33 3.93 16.08
CA LYS A 567 30.10 3.85 17.35
C LYS A 567 30.02 5.18 18.10
N GLY A 568 30.16 6.31 17.42
CA GLY A 568 30.09 7.65 18.01
C GLY A 568 28.69 8.08 18.49
N LEU A 569 27.67 7.26 18.24
CA LEU A 569 26.33 7.41 18.82
C LEU A 569 26.21 6.73 20.19
N GLN A 570 27.11 5.80 20.52
CA GLN A 570 27.09 5.07 21.79
C GLN A 570 27.60 5.97 22.93
N ASN A 571 26.85 6.03 24.03
CA ASN A 571 27.18 6.82 25.24
C ASN A 571 27.39 8.33 24.99
N ASN A 572 26.91 8.85 23.85
CA ASN A 572 27.06 10.25 23.46
C ASN A 572 26.17 11.16 24.32
N LYS A 573 26.77 12.13 25.01
CA LYS A 573 26.07 13.02 25.96
C LYS A 573 25.07 13.95 25.29
N ASP A 574 25.39 14.48 24.10
CA ASP A 574 24.48 15.37 23.36
C ASP A 574 23.21 14.64 22.92
N ILE A 575 23.32 13.34 22.59
CA ILE A 575 22.18 12.47 22.25
C ILE A 575 21.27 12.26 23.47
N VAL A 576 21.84 12.05 24.66
CA VAL A 576 21.07 11.91 25.90
C VAL A 576 20.39 13.23 26.28
N GLU A 577 21.09 14.36 26.16
CA GLU A 577 20.52 15.70 26.38
C GLU A 577 19.35 15.97 25.43
N LEU A 578 19.56 15.76 24.12
CA LEU A 578 18.52 15.99 23.12
C LEU A 578 17.33 15.04 23.31
N ARG A 579 17.56 13.74 23.54
CA ARG A 579 16.48 12.79 23.85
C ARG A 579 15.63 13.25 25.03
N ASN A 580 16.27 13.60 26.15
CA ASN A 580 15.54 14.01 27.35
C ASN A 580 14.70 15.27 27.09
N ARG A 581 15.21 16.23 26.30
CA ARG A 581 14.46 17.43 25.90
C ARG A 581 13.31 17.12 24.93
N VAL A 582 13.50 16.14 24.03
CA VAL A 582 12.47 15.66 23.09
C VAL A 582 11.36 14.92 23.84
N GLU A 583 11.68 13.95 24.71
CA GLU A 583 10.68 13.22 25.50
C GLU A 583 9.91 14.16 26.43
N ASN A 584 10.58 15.12 27.07
CA ASN A 584 9.93 16.14 27.91
C ASN A 584 9.06 17.13 27.13
N PHE A 585 9.32 17.38 25.85
CA PHE A 585 8.49 18.22 24.98
C PHE A 585 7.28 17.42 24.47
N ALA A 586 7.51 16.25 23.87
CA ALA A 586 6.46 15.41 23.32
C ALA A 586 5.41 14.98 24.37
N SER A 587 5.85 14.71 25.60
CA SER A 587 4.96 14.30 26.71
C SER A 587 4.02 15.42 27.23
N GLN A 588 4.13 16.66 26.73
CA GLN A 588 3.21 17.76 27.07
C GLN A 588 1.95 17.76 26.19
N PHE A 589 1.99 17.07 25.04
CA PHE A 589 0.90 17.05 24.07
C PHE A 589 0.02 15.81 24.25
N ALA A 590 -1.29 15.98 24.06
CA ALA A 590 -2.23 14.88 24.14
C ALA A 590 -1.90 13.77 23.14
N MET A 591 -2.28 12.53 23.44
CA MET A 591 -2.24 11.41 22.52
C MET A 591 -3.66 10.92 22.21
N PRO A 592 -4.14 11.10 20.96
CA PRO A 592 -5.43 10.57 20.54
C PRO A 592 -5.60 9.10 20.90
N ALA A 593 -6.75 8.80 21.51
CA ALA A 593 -7.15 7.47 21.97
C ALA A 593 -6.38 6.85 23.16
N LEU A 594 -5.40 7.54 23.74
CA LEU A 594 -4.82 7.14 25.04
C LEU A 594 -5.39 7.96 26.20
N ASP A 595 -5.54 9.27 26.00
CA ASP A 595 -6.03 10.17 27.04
C ASP A 595 -7.56 10.10 27.15
N CYS A 596 -8.06 9.88 28.37
CA CYS A 596 -9.48 9.80 28.76
C CYS A 596 -9.63 10.28 30.22
#